data_AF-A0A1G1XZ28-F1
#
_entry.id   AF-A0A1G1XZ28-F1
#
_cell.length_a   1.000
_cell.length_b   1.000
_cell.length_c   1.000
_cell.angle_alpha   90.00
_cell.angle_beta   90.00
_cell.angle_gamma   90.00
#
_symmetry.space_group_name_H-M   'P 1'
#
loop_
_entity.id
_entity.type
_entity.pdbx_description
1 polymer ?
#
loop_
_entity_poly.entity_id
_entity_poly.type
_entity_poly.pdbx_seq_one_letter_code
_entity_poly.pdbx_strand_id
1 'polypeptide(L)'
;MLRFESKKWHFFAESPTSILKREFIKFCYLYIDSVSEMKVSEFLVIGRKDINFTYVKESDDKRNFLLAKEYLEKNKLEKIFFDFRKFIGNYKNKEIDPVKKLIKIWQELCPILLYTYYTERILTEKFQKTTKNKKYFERLLEENGKLREHLAKIGYNQYNKIYPYLIKKYKDFKEPDYCLLAELFSGRILSVGEIKRRKKFFVSLSDKNKISIYTGLAAKAFLAKEKFRKIAIDKKVKEIKGLVAYSGEVTGKVVIIKKLADFKKDVRDKILVTPRTIIEYIPYLKKIKAIVTDIGGINSHAAISAREFKIPCIVDTKIASQVLRDGDLINVDAQQGIIRRMK
;
A
#
# COMPACT_ATOMS: atom_id res chain seq x y z
N MET A 1 16.72 1.22 1.04
CA MET A 1 15.69 0.67 0.14
C MET A 1 15.52 1.73 -0.95
N LEU A 2 15.79 1.42 -2.22
CA LEU A 2 15.86 2.47 -3.24
C LEU A 2 14.44 2.85 -3.68
N ARG A 3 13.85 3.84 -3.00
CA ARG A 3 12.63 4.50 -3.47
C ARG A 3 13.01 5.30 -4.72
N PHE A 4 12.25 5.11 -5.79
CA PHE A 4 12.40 5.87 -7.03
C PHE A 4 11.35 6.98 -7.08
N GLU A 5 11.72 8.12 -7.63
CA GLU A 5 10.83 9.25 -7.88
C GLU A 5 10.85 9.62 -9.36
N SER A 6 9.69 10.02 -9.89
CA SER A 6 9.57 10.57 -11.24
C SER A 6 8.55 11.68 -11.23
N LYS A 7 8.74 12.68 -12.11
CA LYS A 7 7.74 13.73 -12.34
C LYS A 7 6.50 13.22 -13.09
N LYS A 8 6.61 12.06 -13.76
CA LYS A 8 5.52 11.46 -14.55
C LYS A 8 4.73 10.41 -13.77
N TRP A 9 5.33 9.84 -12.73
CA TRP A 9 4.79 8.69 -12.02
C TRP A 9 4.69 9.00 -10.53
N HIS A 10 3.46 9.10 -10.06
CA HIS A 10 3.16 9.33 -8.66
C HIS A 10 3.24 8.00 -7.89
N PHE A 11 3.90 8.01 -6.73
CA PHE A 11 3.98 6.83 -5.89
C PHE A 11 2.60 6.53 -5.27
N PHE A 12 2.10 5.33 -5.51
CA PHE A 12 0.77 4.91 -5.06
C PHE A 12 0.83 4.05 -3.81
N ALA A 13 1.67 3.01 -3.80
CA ALA A 13 1.74 2.10 -2.65
C ALA A 13 2.99 1.22 -2.64
N GLU A 14 3.45 0.82 -1.46
CA GLU A 14 4.42 -0.27 -1.26
C GLU A 14 3.72 -1.53 -0.74
N SER A 15 4.17 -2.70 -1.17
CA SER A 15 3.64 -3.99 -0.70
C SER A 15 4.76 -5.02 -0.58
N PRO A 16 4.79 -5.82 0.52
CA PRO A 16 5.68 -6.96 0.66
C PRO A 16 5.22 -8.19 -0.14
N THR A 17 4.14 -8.06 -0.93
CA THR A 17 3.57 -9.16 -1.69
C THR A 17 4.30 -9.40 -3.00
N SER A 18 4.27 -10.64 -3.49
CA SER A 18 4.87 -11.09 -4.74
C SER A 18 4.30 -10.41 -6.00
N ILE A 19 4.94 -10.62 -7.17
CA ILE A 19 4.47 -10.10 -8.47
C ILE A 19 3.03 -10.57 -8.70
N LEU A 20 2.78 -11.87 -8.54
CA LEU A 20 1.48 -12.48 -8.78
C LEU A 20 0.38 -11.92 -7.86
N LYS A 21 0.69 -11.75 -6.57
CA LYS A 21 -0.24 -11.13 -5.60
C LYS A 21 -0.59 -9.68 -5.96
N ARG A 22 0.27 -8.99 -6.70
CA ARG A 22 0.08 -7.58 -7.05
C ARG A 22 -0.51 -7.37 -8.44
N GLU A 23 -0.11 -8.21 -9.39
CA GLU A 23 -0.78 -8.42 -10.67
C GLU A 23 -2.27 -8.67 -10.48
N PHE A 24 -2.64 -9.44 -9.46
CA PHE A 24 -4.03 -9.74 -9.16
C PHE A 24 -4.88 -8.52 -8.84
N ILE A 25 -4.33 -7.59 -8.05
CA ILE A 25 -4.99 -6.31 -7.77
C ILE A 25 -5.08 -5.47 -9.06
N LYS A 26 -4.13 -5.62 -10.00
CA LYS A 26 -3.93 -4.76 -11.19
C LYS A 26 -4.61 -5.22 -12.48
N PHE A 27 -4.71 -6.54 -12.69
CA PHE A 27 -5.53 -7.14 -13.73
C PHE A 27 -6.94 -6.55 -13.66
N CYS A 28 -7.42 -6.36 -12.44
CA CYS A 28 -8.69 -5.75 -12.14
C CYS A 28 -8.77 -4.24 -12.42
N TYR A 29 -7.65 -3.52 -12.27
CA TYR A 29 -7.54 -2.11 -12.62
C TYR A 29 -7.57 -1.85 -14.13
N LEU A 30 -7.01 -2.75 -14.94
CA LEU A 30 -7.03 -2.65 -16.41
C LEU A 30 -8.46 -2.67 -16.99
N TYR A 31 -9.41 -3.31 -16.30
CA TYR A 31 -10.81 -3.37 -16.71
C TYR A 31 -11.68 -2.23 -16.15
N ILE A 32 -11.11 -1.26 -15.41
CA ILE A 32 -11.85 -0.11 -14.87
C ILE A 32 -12.39 0.81 -15.97
N ASP A 33 -11.72 0.83 -17.13
CA ASP A 33 -12.05 1.72 -18.24
C ASP A 33 -13.51 1.58 -18.74
N SER A 34 -14.20 0.46 -18.42
CA SER A 34 -15.57 0.20 -18.85
C SER A 34 -16.67 0.49 -17.82
N VAL A 35 -16.36 0.79 -16.55
CA VAL A 35 -17.38 0.80 -15.47
C VAL A 35 -17.41 2.08 -14.62
N SER A 36 -16.37 2.92 -14.63
CA SER A 36 -16.38 4.17 -13.85
C SER A 36 -15.83 5.40 -14.57
N GLU A 37 -16.35 6.57 -14.18
CA GLU A 37 -15.84 7.88 -14.59
C GLU A 37 -14.38 8.09 -14.17
N MET A 38 -13.97 7.48 -13.04
CA MET A 38 -12.57 7.38 -12.64
C MET A 38 -11.87 6.33 -13.48
N LYS A 39 -10.82 6.74 -14.19
CA LYS A 39 -10.02 5.85 -15.05
C LYS A 39 -8.59 5.82 -14.54
N VAL A 40 -7.96 4.65 -14.56
CA VAL A 40 -6.51 4.55 -14.41
C VAL A 40 -5.97 3.91 -15.67
N SER A 41 -5.33 4.71 -16.51
CA SER A 41 -4.84 4.28 -17.80
C SER A 41 -3.57 3.44 -17.67
N GLU A 42 -2.71 3.76 -16.69
CA GLU A 42 -1.41 3.09 -16.54
C GLU A 42 -1.00 2.88 -15.08
N PHE A 43 -0.45 1.70 -14.79
CA PHE A 43 0.25 1.41 -13.55
C PHE A 43 1.66 0.91 -13.83
N LEU A 44 2.57 1.28 -12.94
CA LEU A 44 3.94 0.78 -12.95
C LEU A 44 4.26 0.10 -11.62
N VAL A 45 4.90 -1.06 -11.65
CA VAL A 45 5.54 -1.69 -10.49
C VAL A 45 7.04 -1.61 -10.68
N ILE A 46 7.76 -1.16 -9.67
CA ILE A 46 9.19 -1.44 -9.53
C ILE A 46 9.33 -2.44 -8.40
N GLY A 47 9.93 -3.59 -8.66
CA GLY A 47 9.89 -4.68 -7.71
C GLY A 47 11.15 -5.53 -7.62
N ARG A 48 11.25 -6.26 -6.51
CA ARG A 48 12.29 -7.25 -6.20
C ARG A 48 11.74 -8.25 -5.17
N LYS A 49 12.53 -9.26 -4.82
CA LYS A 49 12.15 -10.45 -4.05
C LYS A 49 11.15 -10.24 -2.90
N ASP A 50 11.29 -9.15 -2.15
CA ASP A 50 10.54 -8.94 -0.90
C ASP A 50 9.71 -7.65 -0.89
N ILE A 51 9.73 -6.89 -2.00
CA ILE A 51 9.11 -5.57 -2.01
C ILE A 51 8.81 -5.09 -3.42
N ASN A 52 7.61 -4.56 -3.56
CA ASN A 52 7.12 -3.92 -4.76
C ASN A 52 6.71 -2.47 -4.44
N PHE A 53 6.97 -1.56 -5.36
CA PHE A 53 6.51 -0.17 -5.35
C PHE A 53 5.59 0.04 -6.54
N THR A 54 4.33 0.39 -6.29
CA THR A 54 3.37 0.75 -7.34
C THR A 54 3.34 2.24 -7.52
N TYR A 55 3.30 2.64 -8.79
CA TYR A 55 3.14 4.00 -9.24
C TYR A 55 1.93 4.09 -10.18
N VAL A 56 1.31 5.25 -10.19
CA VAL A 56 0.24 5.65 -11.12
C VAL A 56 0.72 6.84 -11.93
N LYS A 57 0.21 6.99 -13.16
CA LYS A 57 0.56 8.14 -14.00
C LYS A 57 0.03 9.43 -13.37
N GLU A 58 0.86 10.47 -13.33
CA GLU A 58 0.54 11.76 -12.70
C GLU A 58 -0.77 12.37 -13.23
N SER A 59 -1.03 12.24 -14.53
CA SER A 59 -2.25 12.73 -15.17
C SER A 59 -3.51 12.03 -14.66
N ASP A 60 -3.45 10.72 -14.42
CA ASP A 60 -4.57 9.96 -13.89
C ASP A 60 -4.81 10.27 -12.41
N ASP A 61 -3.73 10.40 -11.62
CA ASP A 61 -3.80 10.75 -10.21
C ASP A 61 -4.46 12.13 -10.03
N LYS A 62 -4.04 13.13 -10.82
CA LYS A 62 -4.66 14.48 -10.80
C LYS A 62 -6.13 14.46 -11.21
N ARG A 63 -6.48 13.81 -12.33
CA ARG A 63 -7.88 13.75 -12.79
C ARG A 63 -8.77 13.08 -11.75
N ASN A 64 -8.38 11.91 -11.25
CA ASN A 64 -9.19 11.17 -10.29
C ASN A 64 -9.29 11.90 -8.95
N PHE A 65 -8.24 12.60 -8.53
CA PHE A 65 -8.30 13.49 -7.37
C PHE A 65 -9.33 14.62 -7.56
N LEU A 66 -9.35 15.28 -8.73
CA LEU A 66 -10.33 16.33 -9.02
C LEU A 66 -11.76 15.79 -9.03
N LEU A 67 -12.00 14.63 -9.65
CA LEU A 67 -13.31 13.96 -9.61
C LEU A 67 -13.73 13.67 -8.16
N ALA A 68 -12.85 13.06 -7.36
CA ALA A 68 -13.14 12.79 -5.95
C ALA A 68 -13.46 14.07 -5.16
N LYS A 69 -12.75 15.17 -5.46
CA LYS A 69 -12.98 16.48 -4.83
C LYS A 69 -14.35 17.06 -5.19
N GLU A 70 -14.74 17.00 -6.46
CA GLU A 70 -16.06 17.45 -6.92
C GLU A 70 -17.19 16.68 -6.23
N TYR A 71 -17.06 15.36 -6.10
CA TYR A 71 -18.03 14.53 -5.37
C TYR A 71 -18.11 14.91 -3.88
N LEU A 72 -16.98 15.26 -3.26
CA LEU A 72 -16.93 15.72 -1.88
C LEU A 72 -17.62 17.08 -1.71
N GLU A 73 -17.40 18.02 -2.63
CA GLU A 73 -18.01 19.36 -2.60
C GLU A 73 -19.52 19.31 -2.82
N LYS A 74 -20.01 18.32 -3.58
CA LYS A 74 -21.44 18.04 -3.75
C LYS A 74 -22.06 17.27 -2.57
N ASN A 75 -21.35 17.10 -1.45
CA ASN A 75 -21.76 16.35 -0.25
C ASN A 75 -22.24 14.91 -0.52
N LYS A 76 -21.80 14.27 -1.62
CA LYS A 76 -22.23 12.90 -1.98
C LYS A 76 -21.50 11.81 -1.19
N LEU A 77 -20.75 12.17 -0.16
CA LEU A 77 -19.86 11.28 0.57
C LEU A 77 -20.61 10.17 1.32
N GLU A 78 -21.74 10.50 1.96
CA GLU A 78 -22.55 9.52 2.68
C GLU A 78 -23.14 8.48 1.73
N LYS A 79 -23.59 8.92 0.55
CA LYS A 79 -24.07 8.04 -0.51
C LYS A 79 -22.98 7.07 -0.96
N ILE A 80 -21.77 7.58 -1.20
CA ILE A 80 -20.60 6.76 -1.55
C ILE A 80 -20.35 5.69 -0.47
N PHE A 81 -20.28 6.08 0.81
CA PHE A 81 -20.08 5.11 1.89
C PHE A 81 -21.23 4.11 2.04
N PHE A 82 -22.47 4.56 1.83
CA PHE A 82 -23.65 3.69 1.84
C PHE A 82 -23.57 2.63 0.72
N ASP A 83 -23.32 3.06 -0.51
CA ASP A 83 -23.18 2.17 -1.68
C ASP A 83 -22.07 1.16 -1.44
N PHE A 84 -20.95 1.58 -0.84
CA PHE A 84 -19.85 0.69 -0.48
C PHE A 84 -20.19 -0.29 0.64
N ARG A 85 -20.84 0.15 1.71
CA ARG A 85 -21.25 -0.76 2.80
C ARG A 85 -22.24 -1.81 2.29
N LYS A 86 -23.20 -1.39 1.46
CA LYS A 86 -24.17 -2.27 0.80
C LYS A 86 -23.45 -3.29 -0.09
N PHE A 87 -22.50 -2.83 -0.90
CA PHE A 87 -21.66 -3.70 -1.73
C PHE A 87 -20.97 -4.77 -0.89
N ILE A 88 -20.23 -4.35 0.14
CA ILE A 88 -19.51 -5.25 1.04
C ILE A 88 -20.44 -6.29 1.69
N GLY A 89 -21.60 -5.86 2.19
CA GLY A 89 -22.58 -6.73 2.84
C GLY A 89 -23.04 -7.87 1.94
N ASN A 90 -23.30 -7.58 0.66
CA ASN A 90 -23.73 -8.56 -0.33
C ASN A 90 -22.68 -9.63 -0.66
N TYR A 91 -21.39 -9.35 -0.39
CA TYR A 91 -20.27 -10.20 -0.80
C TYR A 91 -19.71 -11.11 0.29
N LYS A 92 -20.06 -10.92 1.57
CA LYS A 92 -19.48 -11.70 2.67
C LYS A 92 -19.83 -13.20 2.68
N ASN A 93 -20.91 -13.63 2.01
CA ASN A 93 -21.55 -14.94 2.27
C ASN A 93 -21.66 -15.88 1.06
N LYS A 94 -20.78 -15.83 0.05
CA LYS A 94 -20.93 -16.68 -1.16
C LYS A 94 -19.73 -17.62 -1.40
N GLU A 95 -20.00 -18.90 -1.65
CA GLU A 95 -19.07 -19.89 -2.20
C GLU A 95 -19.11 -19.89 -3.74
N ILE A 96 -17.94 -19.98 -4.40
CA ILE A 96 -17.76 -19.41 -5.76
C ILE A 96 -16.75 -20.19 -6.64
N ASP A 97 -17.08 -20.31 -7.95
CA ASP A 97 -16.15 -20.58 -9.08
C ASP A 97 -15.02 -19.53 -9.12
N PRO A 98 -13.75 -19.93 -8.94
CA PRO A 98 -12.71 -19.04 -8.48
C PRO A 98 -12.30 -17.95 -9.47
N VAL A 99 -12.23 -18.17 -10.79
CA VAL A 99 -11.52 -17.21 -11.67
C VAL A 99 -12.46 -16.20 -12.34
N LYS A 100 -13.55 -16.65 -12.97
CA LYS A 100 -14.46 -15.76 -13.71
C LYS A 100 -15.26 -14.83 -12.80
N LYS A 101 -15.82 -15.35 -11.70
CA LYS A 101 -16.57 -14.54 -10.72
C LYS A 101 -15.66 -13.57 -9.97
N LEU A 102 -14.40 -13.92 -9.77
CA LEU A 102 -13.41 -13.06 -9.13
C LEU A 102 -13.05 -11.83 -9.97
N ILE A 103 -12.88 -12.00 -11.28
CA ILE A 103 -12.71 -10.87 -12.21
C ILE A 103 -13.90 -9.92 -12.09
N LYS A 104 -15.13 -10.46 -12.09
CA LYS A 104 -16.36 -9.68 -11.92
C LYS A 104 -16.42 -8.94 -10.58
N ILE A 105 -16.12 -9.63 -9.48
CA ILE A 105 -16.04 -9.04 -8.13
C ILE A 105 -15.11 -7.84 -8.11
N TRP A 106 -13.95 -8.01 -8.72
CA TRP A 106 -12.95 -6.96 -8.72
C TRP A 106 -13.28 -5.79 -9.64
N GLN A 107 -13.96 -6.02 -10.77
CA GLN A 107 -14.51 -4.95 -11.60
C GLN A 107 -15.46 -4.07 -10.78
N GLU A 108 -16.23 -4.66 -9.88
CA GLU A 108 -17.14 -3.91 -9.01
C GLU A 108 -16.42 -3.26 -7.81
N LEU A 109 -15.40 -3.90 -7.24
CA LEU A 109 -14.61 -3.39 -6.10
C LEU A 109 -13.61 -2.28 -6.46
N CYS A 110 -13.06 -2.28 -7.67
CA CYS A 110 -11.95 -1.39 -8.03
C CYS A 110 -12.31 0.10 -8.02
N PRO A 111 -13.44 0.54 -8.61
CA PRO A 111 -13.89 1.92 -8.49
C PRO A 111 -14.01 2.34 -7.03
N ILE A 112 -14.58 1.47 -6.19
CA ILE A 112 -14.73 1.68 -4.76
C ILE A 112 -13.38 1.94 -4.06
N LEU A 113 -12.39 1.09 -4.37
CA LEU A 113 -11.03 1.23 -3.85
C LEU A 113 -10.36 2.54 -4.28
N LEU A 114 -10.56 2.98 -5.52
CA LEU A 114 -10.04 4.27 -6.01
C LEU A 114 -10.71 5.44 -5.28
N TYR A 115 -12.03 5.44 -5.22
CA TYR A 115 -12.80 6.48 -4.54
C TYR A 115 -12.37 6.60 -3.07
N THR A 116 -12.30 5.49 -2.35
CA THR A 116 -11.87 5.50 -0.93
C THR A 116 -10.43 6.00 -0.77
N TYR A 117 -9.54 5.69 -1.71
CA TYR A 117 -8.16 6.19 -1.69
C TYR A 117 -8.06 7.70 -1.90
N TYR A 118 -8.64 8.24 -2.98
CA TYR A 118 -8.59 9.68 -3.24
C TYR A 118 -9.37 10.48 -2.20
N THR A 119 -10.50 9.96 -1.74
CA THR A 119 -11.26 10.51 -0.62
C THR A 119 -10.40 10.63 0.63
N GLU A 120 -9.62 9.61 0.99
CA GLU A 120 -8.70 9.70 2.14
C GLU A 120 -7.71 10.85 1.98
N ARG A 121 -7.14 11.01 0.79
CA ARG A 121 -6.17 12.07 0.52
C ARG A 121 -6.81 13.45 0.70
N ILE A 122 -7.99 13.67 0.14
CA ILE A 122 -8.71 14.94 0.28
C ILE A 122 -9.14 15.19 1.73
N LEU A 123 -9.67 14.17 2.41
CA LEU A 123 -10.07 14.27 3.82
C LEU A 123 -8.85 14.57 4.70
N THR A 124 -7.69 13.98 4.42
CA THR A 124 -6.44 14.26 5.13
C THR A 124 -5.99 15.70 4.90
N GLU A 125 -6.00 16.17 3.65
CA GLU A 125 -5.66 17.56 3.31
C GLU A 125 -6.61 18.56 3.99
N LYS A 126 -7.92 18.28 4.02
CA LYS A 126 -8.91 19.12 4.71
C LYS A 126 -8.73 19.07 6.24
N PHE A 127 -8.53 17.89 6.80
CA PHE A 127 -8.29 17.69 8.24
C PHE A 127 -7.06 18.46 8.72
N GLN A 128 -5.97 18.47 7.94
CA GLN A 128 -4.76 19.22 8.27
C GLN A 128 -4.96 20.75 8.24
N LYS A 129 -5.90 21.25 7.44
CA LYS A 129 -6.09 22.69 7.20
C LYS A 129 -7.17 23.34 8.06
N THR A 130 -8.09 22.57 8.67
CA THR A 130 -9.25 23.14 9.36
C THR A 130 -9.34 22.77 10.84
N THR A 131 -9.65 23.75 11.69
CA THR A 131 -10.01 23.55 13.11
C THR A 131 -11.52 23.35 13.30
N LYS A 132 -12.36 23.86 12.39
CA LYS A 132 -13.83 23.68 12.40
C LYS A 132 -14.18 22.27 11.90
N ASN A 133 -15.13 21.61 12.55
CA ASN A 133 -15.61 20.26 12.18
C ASN A 133 -14.55 19.14 12.22
N LYS A 134 -13.49 19.30 13.01
CA LYS A 134 -12.41 18.30 13.14
C LYS A 134 -12.94 16.88 13.44
N LYS A 135 -13.85 16.75 14.42
CA LYS A 135 -14.51 15.47 14.78
C LYS A 135 -15.27 14.82 13.62
N TYR A 136 -15.89 15.62 12.75
CA TYR A 136 -16.60 15.12 11.58
C TYR A 136 -15.61 14.50 10.57
N PHE A 137 -14.53 15.23 10.24
CA PHE A 137 -13.50 14.71 9.34
C PHE A 137 -12.78 13.48 9.92
N GLU A 138 -12.53 13.45 11.23
CA GLU A 138 -11.98 12.27 11.92
C GLU A 138 -12.87 11.04 11.75
N ARG A 139 -14.18 11.18 11.97
CA ARG A 139 -15.15 10.09 11.78
C ARG A 139 -15.16 9.59 10.34
N LEU A 140 -15.19 10.48 9.35
CA LEU A 140 -15.18 10.09 7.94
C LEU A 140 -13.88 9.37 7.54
N LEU A 141 -12.74 9.84 8.06
CA LEU A 141 -11.45 9.20 7.86
C LEU A 141 -11.47 7.78 8.47
N GLU A 142 -11.99 7.62 9.68
CA GLU A 142 -12.11 6.32 10.33
C GLU A 142 -13.04 5.34 9.56
N GLU A 143 -14.23 5.80 9.15
CA GLU A 143 -15.17 4.98 8.37
C GLU A 143 -14.55 4.55 7.03
N ASN A 144 -13.84 5.46 6.34
CA ASN A 144 -13.11 5.15 5.13
C ASN A 144 -11.98 4.14 5.36
N GLY A 145 -11.23 4.29 6.44
CA GLY A 145 -10.16 3.38 6.84
C GLY A 145 -10.65 1.95 7.05
N LYS A 146 -11.71 1.79 7.85
CA LYS A 146 -12.35 0.48 8.11
C LYS A 146 -12.84 -0.17 6.82
N LEU A 147 -13.44 0.63 5.94
CA LEU A 147 -13.89 0.14 4.63
C LEU A 147 -12.71 -0.35 3.77
N ARG A 148 -11.64 0.45 3.65
CA ARG A 148 -10.42 0.04 2.90
C ARG A 148 -9.83 -1.25 3.45
N GLU A 149 -9.77 -1.39 4.77
CA GLU A 149 -9.31 -2.62 5.41
C GLU A 149 -10.21 -3.81 5.06
N HIS A 150 -11.53 -3.61 5.05
CA HIS A 150 -12.46 -4.66 4.68
C HIS A 150 -12.34 -5.08 3.20
N LEU A 151 -12.23 -4.12 2.29
CA LEU A 151 -12.00 -4.36 0.87
C LEU A 151 -10.68 -5.13 0.65
N ALA A 152 -9.63 -4.75 1.38
CA ALA A 152 -8.36 -5.46 1.36
C ALA A 152 -8.49 -6.90 1.88
N LYS A 153 -9.27 -7.13 2.96
CA LYS A 153 -9.56 -8.47 3.48
C LYS A 153 -10.32 -9.32 2.46
N ILE A 154 -11.33 -8.78 1.78
CA ILE A 154 -12.03 -9.49 0.71
C ILE A 154 -11.04 -9.88 -0.40
N GLY A 155 -10.28 -8.91 -0.91
CA GLY A 155 -9.29 -9.19 -1.96
C GLY A 155 -8.28 -10.26 -1.55
N TYR A 156 -7.73 -10.18 -0.33
CA TYR A 156 -6.75 -11.12 0.20
C TYR A 156 -7.34 -12.50 0.47
N ASN A 157 -8.53 -12.58 1.08
CA ASN A 157 -9.20 -13.84 1.38
C ASN A 157 -9.59 -14.58 0.10
N GLN A 158 -10.15 -13.88 -0.89
CA GLN A 158 -10.48 -14.48 -2.17
C GLN A 158 -9.21 -14.94 -2.90
N TYR A 159 -8.15 -14.13 -2.88
CA TYR A 159 -6.86 -14.56 -3.44
C TYR A 159 -6.33 -15.82 -2.76
N ASN A 160 -6.32 -15.89 -1.43
CA ASN A 160 -5.80 -17.04 -0.70
C ASN A 160 -6.64 -18.31 -0.90
N LYS A 161 -7.93 -18.18 -1.20
CA LYS A 161 -8.75 -19.34 -1.59
C LYS A 161 -8.33 -19.88 -2.94
N ILE A 162 -7.95 -19.01 -3.87
CA ILE A 162 -7.70 -19.34 -5.29
C ILE A 162 -6.24 -19.70 -5.54
N TYR A 163 -5.33 -19.10 -4.80
CA TYR A 163 -3.90 -19.30 -4.91
C TYR A 163 -3.52 -20.78 -4.86
N PRO A 164 -4.02 -21.61 -3.92
CA PRO A 164 -3.79 -23.05 -3.92
C PRO A 164 -4.28 -23.76 -5.19
N TYR A 165 -5.41 -23.37 -5.75
CA TYR A 165 -5.91 -23.95 -7.01
C TYR A 165 -5.04 -23.55 -8.20
N LEU A 166 -4.60 -22.31 -8.28
CA LEU A 166 -3.65 -21.86 -9.31
C LEU A 166 -2.35 -22.65 -9.19
N ILE A 167 -1.80 -22.79 -7.98
CA ILE A 167 -0.55 -23.53 -7.78
C ILE A 167 -0.74 -25.02 -8.08
N LYS A 168 -1.87 -25.62 -7.69
CA LYS A 168 -2.18 -27.04 -7.93
C LYS A 168 -2.47 -27.34 -9.41
N LYS A 169 -3.05 -26.40 -10.16
CA LYS A 169 -3.27 -26.53 -11.60
C LYS A 169 -1.95 -26.41 -12.38
N TYR A 170 -0.98 -25.68 -11.85
CA TYR A 170 0.28 -25.35 -12.51
C TYR A 170 1.48 -25.85 -11.69
N LYS A 171 1.47 -27.13 -11.28
CA LYS A 171 2.48 -27.74 -10.38
C LYS A 171 3.92 -27.62 -10.88
N ASP A 172 4.12 -27.51 -12.18
CA ASP A 172 5.45 -27.45 -12.80
C ASP A 172 6.11 -26.07 -12.71
N PHE A 173 5.37 -25.04 -12.30
CA PHE A 173 5.93 -23.69 -12.12
C PHE A 173 6.71 -23.59 -10.81
N LYS A 174 8.04 -23.50 -10.94
CA LYS A 174 8.90 -23.08 -9.83
C LYS A 174 8.61 -21.61 -9.51
N GLU A 175 8.22 -21.33 -8.26
CA GLU A 175 8.03 -19.95 -7.75
C GLU A 175 6.98 -19.09 -8.51
N PRO A 176 5.70 -19.51 -8.51
CA PRO A 176 4.61 -18.86 -9.24
C PRO A 176 4.41 -17.38 -8.86
N ASP A 177 4.86 -16.99 -7.68
CA ASP A 177 4.90 -15.63 -7.16
C ASP A 177 5.58 -14.59 -8.10
N TYR A 178 6.43 -15.02 -9.04
CA TYR A 178 7.11 -14.13 -10.00
C TYR A 178 6.52 -14.20 -11.43
N CYS A 179 5.42 -14.92 -11.60
CA CYS A 179 4.70 -15.02 -12.87
C CYS A 179 3.59 -13.96 -12.95
N LEU A 180 3.28 -13.52 -14.18
CA LEU A 180 2.07 -12.77 -14.48
C LEU A 180 0.86 -13.71 -14.43
N LEU A 181 -0.33 -13.17 -14.15
CA LEU A 181 -1.57 -13.96 -14.24
C LEU A 181 -1.82 -14.47 -15.65
N ALA A 182 -1.56 -13.64 -16.66
CA ALA A 182 -1.69 -14.03 -18.06
C ALA A 182 -0.71 -15.15 -18.45
N GLU A 183 0.51 -15.13 -17.91
CA GLU A 183 1.50 -16.21 -18.13
C GLU A 183 1.02 -17.52 -17.51
N LEU A 184 0.45 -17.48 -16.30
CA LEU A 184 -0.16 -18.65 -15.68
C LEU A 184 -1.36 -19.17 -16.49
N PHE A 185 -2.28 -18.28 -16.90
CA PHE A 185 -3.48 -18.70 -17.64
C PHE A 185 -3.19 -19.21 -19.05
N SER A 186 -2.15 -18.70 -19.71
CA SER A 186 -1.71 -19.22 -21.01
C SER A 186 -0.91 -20.51 -20.91
N GLY A 187 -0.55 -20.96 -19.70
CA GLY A 187 0.33 -22.12 -19.50
C GLY A 187 1.80 -21.85 -19.85
N ARG A 188 2.20 -20.58 -20.00
CA ARG A 188 3.58 -20.20 -20.34
C ARG A 188 4.51 -20.41 -19.15
N ILE A 189 5.28 -21.49 -19.15
CA ILE A 189 6.28 -21.80 -18.12
C ILE A 189 7.50 -20.88 -18.25
N LEU A 190 7.84 -20.15 -17.19
CA LEU A 190 9.04 -19.31 -17.14
C LEU A 190 10.29 -20.15 -16.82
N SER A 191 11.41 -19.84 -17.47
CA SER A 191 12.68 -20.47 -17.13
C SER A 191 13.19 -20.03 -15.76
N VAL A 192 13.97 -20.89 -15.09
CA VAL A 192 14.61 -20.58 -13.80
C VAL A 192 15.45 -19.30 -13.88
N GLY A 193 16.12 -19.08 -15.01
CA GLY A 193 16.89 -17.85 -15.26
C GLY A 193 16.03 -16.59 -15.26
N GLU A 194 14.85 -16.63 -15.88
CA GLU A 194 13.91 -15.50 -15.90
C GLU A 194 13.34 -15.20 -14.51
N ILE A 195 12.95 -16.24 -13.76
CA ILE A 195 12.49 -16.10 -12.37
C ILE A 195 13.57 -15.45 -11.50
N LYS A 196 14.83 -15.91 -11.62
CA LYS A 196 15.97 -15.32 -10.90
C LYS A 196 16.16 -13.84 -11.25
N ARG A 197 15.99 -13.46 -12.53
CA ARG A 197 16.07 -12.04 -12.96
C ARG A 197 14.95 -11.21 -12.34
N ARG A 198 13.70 -11.67 -12.41
CA ARG A 198 12.53 -10.98 -11.82
C ARG A 198 12.67 -10.82 -10.31
N LYS A 199 13.13 -11.85 -9.61
CA LYS A 199 13.47 -11.81 -8.19
C LYS A 199 14.47 -10.73 -7.83
N LYS A 200 15.52 -10.58 -8.65
CA LYS A 200 16.55 -9.58 -8.42
C LYS A 200 15.99 -8.17 -8.59
N PHE A 201 15.32 -7.94 -9.72
CA PHE A 201 14.75 -6.64 -10.06
C PHE A 201 13.86 -6.73 -11.31
N PHE A 202 12.66 -6.17 -11.26
CA PHE A 202 11.79 -6.02 -12.42
C PHE A 202 11.05 -4.69 -12.42
N VAL A 203 10.60 -4.30 -13.61
CA VAL A 203 9.59 -3.26 -13.80
C VAL A 203 8.42 -3.89 -14.53
N SER A 204 7.22 -3.82 -13.96
CA SER A 204 5.98 -4.23 -14.65
C SER A 204 5.20 -2.97 -15.03
N LEU A 205 4.92 -2.80 -16.31
CA LEU A 205 4.05 -1.74 -16.82
C LEU A 205 2.72 -2.38 -17.23
N SER A 206 1.64 -1.89 -16.64
CA SER A 206 0.27 -2.24 -16.97
C SER A 206 -0.30 -1.05 -17.72
N ASP A 207 -0.60 -1.24 -19.00
CA ASP A 207 -1.32 -0.32 -19.87
C ASP A 207 -2.65 -0.98 -20.27
N LYS A 208 -3.67 -0.21 -20.66
CA LYS A 208 -5.09 -0.53 -20.80
C LYS A 208 -5.45 -1.99 -21.15
N ASN A 209 -4.70 -2.64 -22.05
CA ASN A 209 -4.94 -4.03 -22.45
C ASN A 209 -3.74 -4.98 -22.28
N LYS A 210 -2.61 -4.51 -21.75
CA LYS A 210 -1.37 -5.30 -21.73
C LYS A 210 -0.54 -5.03 -20.50
N ILE A 211 -0.03 -6.13 -19.93
CA ILE A 211 1.01 -6.09 -18.91
C ILE A 211 2.34 -6.48 -19.56
N SER A 212 3.37 -5.66 -19.38
CA SER A 212 4.73 -5.88 -19.88
C SER A 212 5.71 -5.91 -18.72
N ILE A 213 6.58 -6.92 -18.66
CA ILE A 213 7.66 -7.00 -17.68
C ILE A 213 9.01 -6.73 -18.34
N TYR A 214 9.80 -5.88 -17.68
CA TYR A 214 11.19 -5.60 -17.99
C TYR A 214 12.07 -6.11 -16.85
N THR A 215 13.21 -6.72 -17.17
CA THR A 215 14.22 -7.15 -16.18
C THR A 215 15.62 -6.67 -16.60
N GLY A 216 16.60 -6.76 -15.69
CA GLY A 216 18.00 -6.49 -16.01
C GLY A 216 18.25 -5.08 -16.59
N LEU A 217 18.97 -5.01 -17.72
CA LEU A 217 19.28 -3.76 -18.41
C LEU A 217 18.03 -3.09 -19.00
N ALA A 218 17.09 -3.86 -19.54
CA ALA A 218 15.84 -3.33 -20.08
C ALA A 218 15.02 -2.59 -19.00
N ALA A 219 14.95 -3.14 -17.78
CA ALA A 219 14.30 -2.47 -16.66
C ALA A 219 14.98 -1.14 -16.29
N LYS A 220 16.32 -1.11 -16.28
CA LYS A 220 17.08 0.13 -16.00
C LYS A 220 16.87 1.18 -17.09
N ALA A 221 16.93 0.77 -18.36
CA ALA A 221 16.71 1.64 -19.51
C ALA A 221 15.29 2.22 -19.49
N PHE A 222 14.29 1.40 -19.16
CA PHE A 222 12.91 1.85 -18.98
C PHE A 222 12.82 2.94 -17.90
N LEU A 223 13.38 2.69 -16.72
CA LEU A 223 13.34 3.69 -15.63
C LEU A 223 14.05 5.00 -16.01
N ALA A 224 15.18 4.92 -16.71
CA ALA A 224 15.88 6.11 -17.20
C ALA A 224 15.00 6.90 -18.20
N LYS A 225 14.37 6.21 -19.17
CA LYS A 225 13.44 6.81 -20.14
C LYS A 225 12.26 7.49 -19.45
N GLU A 226 11.69 6.85 -18.42
CA GLU A 226 10.60 7.39 -17.61
C GLU A 226 11.05 8.40 -16.53
N LYS A 227 12.30 8.84 -16.60
CA LYS A 227 12.92 9.85 -15.74
C LYS A 227 12.82 9.51 -14.25
N PHE A 228 12.84 8.22 -13.91
CA PHE A 228 12.95 7.80 -12.52
C PHE A 228 14.35 8.08 -11.99
N ARG A 229 14.42 8.75 -10.85
CA ARG A 229 15.64 8.99 -10.09
C ARG A 229 15.64 8.15 -8.84
N LYS A 230 16.78 7.59 -8.49
CA LYS A 230 16.98 6.99 -7.17
C LYS A 230 17.08 8.11 -6.15
N ILE A 231 16.32 8.00 -5.07
CA ILE A 231 16.52 8.90 -3.93
C ILE A 231 17.77 8.43 -3.18
N ALA A 232 18.80 9.28 -3.12
CA ALA A 232 19.90 9.09 -2.19
C ALA A 232 19.40 9.49 -0.80
N ILE A 233 19.43 8.55 0.15
CA ILE A 233 18.99 8.80 1.51
C ILE A 233 20.21 9.23 2.33
N ASP A 234 20.20 10.48 2.79
CA ASP A 234 21.20 10.93 3.75
C ASP A 234 21.00 10.18 5.08
N LYS A 235 22.03 9.44 5.49
CA LYS A 235 22.01 8.70 6.76
C LYS A 235 22.32 9.57 7.98
N LYS A 236 22.78 10.81 7.78
CA LYS A 236 23.11 11.79 8.82
C LYS A 236 21.95 12.71 9.19
N VAL A 237 20.76 12.46 8.65
CA VAL A 237 19.53 13.18 9.01
C VAL A 237 19.34 13.11 10.53
N LYS A 238 19.33 14.29 11.16
CA LYS A 238 19.12 14.45 12.61
C LYS A 238 17.64 14.46 13.00
N GLU A 239 16.79 14.89 12.06
CA GLU A 239 15.36 15.06 12.26
C GLU A 239 14.59 14.43 11.11
N ILE A 240 13.64 13.55 11.43
CA ILE A 240 12.75 12.91 10.46
C ILE A 240 11.35 13.42 10.70
N LYS A 241 10.66 13.87 9.65
CA LYS A 241 9.28 14.36 9.72
C LYS A 241 8.32 13.34 9.13
N GLY A 242 7.10 13.29 9.66
CA GLY A 242 6.01 12.51 9.13
C GLY A 242 4.65 13.11 9.51
N LEU A 243 3.59 12.37 9.21
CA LEU A 243 2.22 12.72 9.57
C LEU A 243 1.89 12.16 10.95
N VAL A 244 1.32 13.00 11.81
CA VAL A 244 0.77 12.58 13.10
C VAL A 244 -0.48 11.72 12.88
N ALA A 245 -0.41 10.47 13.30
CA ALA A 245 -1.52 9.53 13.24
C ALA A 245 -2.23 9.35 14.59
N TYR A 246 -1.48 9.41 15.69
CA TYR A 246 -1.99 9.48 17.04
C TYR A 246 -1.03 10.30 17.91
N SER A 247 -1.59 11.28 18.62
CA SER A 247 -0.81 12.25 19.40
C SER A 247 -0.16 11.62 20.62
N GLY A 248 0.98 12.17 21.01
CA GLY A 248 1.74 11.79 22.20
C GLY A 248 3.23 11.99 21.98
N GLU A 249 4.01 11.88 23.05
CA GLU A 249 5.46 12.00 22.99
C GLU A 249 6.11 10.90 23.80
N VAL A 250 7.14 10.26 23.24
CA VAL A 250 7.85 9.19 23.93
C VAL A 250 9.29 9.09 23.46
N THR A 251 10.18 8.75 24.40
CA THR A 251 11.58 8.41 24.12
C THR A 251 11.80 6.91 24.30
N GLY A 252 12.53 6.29 23.39
CA GLY A 252 12.78 4.85 23.45
C GLY A 252 13.79 4.36 22.43
N LYS A 253 14.23 3.11 22.62
CA LYS A 253 15.11 2.43 21.66
C LYS A 253 14.32 1.99 20.44
N VAL A 254 14.90 2.18 19.26
CA VAL A 254 14.34 1.70 17.99
C VAL A 254 14.44 0.18 17.91
N VAL A 255 13.37 -0.45 17.43
CA VAL A 255 13.39 -1.80 16.89
C VAL A 255 12.86 -1.79 15.46
N ILE A 256 13.68 -2.26 14.52
CA ILE A 256 13.34 -2.29 13.10
C ILE A 256 12.75 -3.64 12.75
N ILE A 257 11.51 -3.63 12.26
CA ILE A 257 10.81 -4.81 11.76
C ILE A 257 10.48 -4.57 10.29
N LYS A 258 11.03 -5.35 9.37
CA LYS A 258 10.75 -5.24 7.93
C LYS A 258 9.86 -6.36 7.42
N LYS A 259 9.84 -7.48 8.12
CA LYS A 259 9.02 -8.66 7.82
C LYS A 259 8.60 -9.36 9.11
N LEU A 260 7.58 -10.21 9.01
CA LEU A 260 7.04 -10.95 10.16
C LEU A 260 8.12 -11.78 10.90
N ALA A 261 9.08 -12.35 10.16
CA ALA A 261 10.18 -13.12 10.76
C ALA A 261 11.13 -12.29 11.64
N ASP A 262 11.10 -10.96 11.56
CA ASP A 262 11.94 -10.09 12.39
C ASP A 262 11.41 -9.96 13.82
N PHE A 263 10.15 -10.36 14.09
CA PHE A 263 9.56 -10.35 15.44
C PHE A 263 10.16 -11.38 16.41
N LYS A 264 11.17 -12.14 15.99
CA LYS A 264 12.08 -12.81 16.93
C LYS A 264 12.84 -11.81 17.83
N LYS A 265 12.95 -10.55 17.40
CA LYS A 265 13.48 -9.45 18.22
C LYS A 265 12.48 -9.08 19.29
N ASP A 266 12.97 -8.77 20.48
CA ASP A 266 12.13 -8.19 21.52
C ASP A 266 11.70 -6.77 21.13
N VAL A 267 10.39 -6.55 21.09
CA VAL A 267 9.75 -5.27 20.76
C VAL A 267 9.18 -4.55 21.99
N ARG A 268 9.19 -5.21 23.17
CA ARG A 268 8.58 -4.67 24.38
C ARG A 268 9.25 -3.35 24.75
N ASP A 269 8.42 -2.37 25.09
CA ASP A 269 8.86 -1.04 25.56
C ASP A 269 9.78 -0.28 24.59
N LYS A 270 9.75 -0.63 23.30
CA LYS A 270 10.56 -0.02 22.23
C LYS A 270 9.70 0.72 21.22
N ILE A 271 10.37 1.49 20.37
CA ILE A 271 9.74 2.20 19.26
C ILE A 271 9.84 1.33 18.01
N LEU A 272 8.69 0.87 17.53
CA LEU A 272 8.61 0.07 16.33
C LEU A 272 8.81 0.95 15.10
N VAL A 273 9.87 0.71 14.34
CA VAL A 273 10.10 1.34 13.05
C VAL A 273 9.94 0.29 11.94
N THR A 274 9.02 0.50 11.01
CA THR A 274 8.73 -0.44 9.92
C THR A 274 8.34 0.31 8.64
N PRO A 275 8.60 -0.20 7.42
CA PRO A 275 8.10 0.42 6.20
C PRO A 275 6.56 0.63 6.24
N ARG A 276 5.82 -0.40 6.69
CA ARG A 276 4.39 -0.33 7.05
C ARG A 276 4.04 -1.39 8.08
N THR A 277 2.87 -1.29 8.71
CA THR A 277 2.28 -2.38 9.51
C THR A 277 1.31 -3.22 8.68
N ILE A 278 1.12 -4.48 9.07
CA ILE A 278 0.12 -5.41 8.54
C ILE A 278 -0.66 -6.05 9.70
N ILE A 279 -1.77 -6.73 9.41
CA ILE A 279 -2.70 -7.30 10.42
C ILE A 279 -1.97 -8.27 11.36
N GLU A 280 -1.04 -9.04 10.82
CA GLU A 280 -0.23 -10.01 11.55
C GLU A 280 0.66 -9.36 12.63
N TYR A 281 0.82 -8.03 12.63
CA TYR A 281 1.63 -7.32 13.60
C TYR A 281 0.84 -7.03 14.90
N ILE A 282 -0.50 -7.12 14.88
CA ILE A 282 -1.38 -6.75 16.02
C ILE A 282 -0.92 -7.32 17.37
N PRO A 283 -0.54 -8.61 17.52
CA PRO A 283 -0.10 -9.16 18.81
C PRO A 283 1.14 -8.47 19.40
N TYR A 284 1.96 -7.87 18.54
CA TYR A 284 3.19 -7.17 18.90
C TYR A 284 2.95 -5.69 19.15
N LEU A 285 2.03 -5.07 18.38
CA LEU A 285 1.69 -3.65 18.52
C LEU A 285 1.17 -3.29 19.92
N LYS A 286 0.62 -4.25 20.67
CA LYS A 286 0.17 -4.02 22.06
C LYS A 286 1.31 -3.85 23.08
N LYS A 287 2.56 -4.14 22.69
CA LYS A 287 3.72 -4.20 23.61
C LYS A 287 4.71 -3.05 23.43
N ILE A 288 4.51 -2.20 22.42
CA ILE A 288 5.47 -1.17 22.00
C ILE A 288 5.11 0.20 22.59
N LYS A 289 6.05 1.14 22.56
CA LYS A 289 5.88 2.52 23.04
C LYS A 289 5.44 3.51 21.96
N ALA A 290 5.82 3.28 20.71
CA ALA A 290 5.45 4.13 19.59
C ALA A 290 5.50 3.34 18.27
N ILE A 291 4.73 3.80 17.29
CA ILE A 291 4.77 3.30 15.91
C ILE A 291 5.33 4.38 14.99
N VAL A 292 6.36 4.03 14.23
CA VAL A 292 6.93 4.88 13.18
C VAL A 292 6.89 4.11 11.87
N THR A 293 6.30 4.69 10.83
CA THR A 293 6.28 4.06 9.51
C THR A 293 6.78 4.96 8.39
N ASP A 294 7.44 4.35 7.39
CA ASP A 294 7.86 5.08 6.18
C ASP A 294 6.65 5.43 5.31
N ILE A 295 5.59 4.61 5.36
CA ILE A 295 4.42 4.69 4.49
C ILE A 295 3.15 4.50 5.31
N GLY A 296 2.22 5.41 5.09
CA GLY A 296 0.86 5.30 5.61
C GLY A 296 0.19 6.67 5.71
N GLY A 297 -1.12 6.73 5.48
CA GLY A 297 -1.93 7.90 5.80
C GLY A 297 -2.49 7.82 7.23
N ILE A 298 -3.32 8.79 7.59
CA ILE A 298 -3.98 8.84 8.91
C ILE A 298 -4.95 7.66 9.13
N ASN A 299 -5.32 6.93 8.06
CA ASN A 299 -6.13 5.72 8.12
C ASN A 299 -5.37 4.46 7.71
N SER A 300 -4.05 4.54 7.66
CA SER A 300 -3.25 3.33 7.53
C SER A 300 -3.52 2.38 8.70
N HIS A 301 -3.24 1.10 8.49
CA HIS A 301 -3.30 0.10 9.57
C HIS A 301 -2.51 0.56 10.81
N ALA A 302 -1.35 1.21 10.62
CA ALA A 302 -0.53 1.74 11.70
C ALA A 302 -1.29 2.80 12.52
N ALA A 303 -1.99 3.71 11.83
CA ALA A 303 -2.75 4.77 12.45
C ALA A 303 -4.02 4.26 13.15
N ILE A 304 -4.73 3.29 12.56
CA ILE A 304 -5.89 2.65 13.17
C ILE A 304 -5.48 1.91 14.44
N SER A 305 -4.45 1.04 14.37
CA SER A 305 -3.94 0.31 15.53
C SER A 305 -3.40 1.26 16.62
N ALA A 306 -2.74 2.35 16.23
CA ALA A 306 -2.26 3.35 17.18
C ALA A 306 -3.39 3.98 18.00
N ARG A 307 -4.52 4.32 17.35
CA ARG A 307 -5.71 4.85 18.04
C ARG A 307 -6.34 3.81 18.96
N GLU A 308 -6.44 2.57 18.50
CA GLU A 308 -7.02 1.46 19.27
C GLU A 308 -6.21 1.17 20.53
N PHE A 309 -4.88 1.15 20.43
CA PHE A 309 -3.99 0.86 21.55
C PHE A 309 -3.51 2.11 22.30
N LYS A 310 -3.92 3.31 21.86
CA LYS A 310 -3.51 4.61 22.39
C LYS A 310 -1.98 4.81 22.45
N ILE A 311 -1.31 4.48 21.35
CA ILE A 311 0.15 4.50 21.22
C ILE A 311 0.56 5.65 20.28
N PRO A 312 1.50 6.54 20.67
CA PRO A 312 2.00 7.60 19.79
C PRO A 312 2.43 7.07 18.42
N CYS A 313 2.02 7.74 17.35
CA CYS A 313 2.21 7.21 16.00
C CYS A 313 2.50 8.30 14.97
N ILE A 314 3.60 8.12 14.26
CA ILE A 314 3.99 8.93 13.10
C ILE A 314 4.08 8.03 11.87
N VAL A 315 3.39 8.41 10.80
CA VAL A 315 3.33 7.69 9.52
C VAL A 315 3.87 8.56 8.39
N ASP A 316 4.04 8.01 7.19
CA ASP A 316 4.59 8.70 6.02
C ASP A 316 5.92 9.42 6.29
N THR A 317 6.81 8.83 7.10
CA THR A 317 8.15 9.41 7.34
C THR A 317 9.08 9.29 6.15
N LYS A 318 8.68 8.50 5.14
CA LYS A 318 9.38 8.23 3.87
C LYS A 318 10.71 7.48 3.98
N ILE A 319 11.46 7.67 5.07
CA ILE A 319 12.85 7.23 5.20
C ILE A 319 13.24 6.64 6.56
N ALA A 320 12.38 6.66 7.59
CA ALA A 320 12.74 6.28 8.96
C ALA A 320 13.36 4.88 9.07
N SER A 321 12.76 3.86 8.46
CA SER A 321 13.26 2.47 8.50
C SER A 321 14.58 2.25 7.75
N GLN A 322 15.04 3.29 7.05
CA GLN A 322 16.23 3.29 6.21
C GLN A 322 17.38 4.08 6.82
N VAL A 323 17.04 5.13 7.58
CA VAL A 323 18.00 5.99 8.28
C VAL A 323 18.30 5.44 9.66
N LEU A 324 17.26 5.08 10.43
CA LEU A 324 17.38 4.58 11.79
C LEU A 324 17.97 3.17 11.84
N ARG A 325 18.50 2.78 13.00
CA ARG A 325 19.05 1.44 13.26
C ARG A 325 18.44 0.84 14.53
N ASP A 326 18.44 -0.48 14.61
CA ASP A 326 18.09 -1.17 15.86
C ASP A 326 18.96 -0.63 17.01
N GLY A 327 18.33 -0.27 18.12
CA GLY A 327 19.00 0.26 19.30
C GLY A 327 19.19 1.78 19.33
N ASP A 328 19.00 2.50 18.21
CA ASP A 328 19.05 3.98 18.20
C ASP A 328 18.08 4.51 19.27
N LEU A 329 18.56 5.41 20.14
CA LEU A 329 17.69 6.12 21.08
C LEU A 329 17.07 7.32 20.35
N ILE A 330 15.75 7.37 20.30
CA ILE A 330 15.03 8.45 19.63
C ILE A 330 13.93 9.01 20.53
N ASN A 331 13.64 10.29 20.33
CA ASN A 331 12.42 10.93 20.77
C ASN A 331 11.43 10.97 19.60
N VAL A 332 10.21 10.52 19.84
CA VAL A 332 9.08 10.56 18.90
C VAL A 332 8.10 11.58 19.46
N ASP A 333 8.14 12.78 18.92
CA ASP A 333 7.18 13.84 19.16
C ASP A 333 6.06 13.70 18.12
N ALA A 334 5.06 12.87 18.44
CA ALA A 334 3.87 12.69 17.63
C ALA A 334 2.83 13.80 17.89
N GLN A 335 3.20 14.90 18.55
CA GLN A 335 2.40 16.12 18.56
C GLN A 335 2.76 17.00 17.37
N GLN A 336 4.07 17.11 17.09
CA GLN A 336 4.61 17.88 15.97
C GLN A 336 4.90 17.03 14.72
N GLY A 337 4.85 15.70 14.84
CA GLY A 337 5.18 14.79 13.74
C GLY A 337 6.68 14.71 13.47
N ILE A 338 7.49 14.84 14.52
CA ILE A 338 8.95 14.93 14.45
C ILE A 338 9.60 13.77 15.22
N ILE A 339 10.64 13.20 14.63
CA ILE A 339 11.48 12.17 15.23
C ILE A 339 12.90 12.68 15.30
N ARG A 340 13.49 12.67 16.49
CA ARG A 340 14.86 13.16 16.73
C ARG A 340 15.72 12.04 17.29
N ARG A 341 16.92 11.90 16.74
CA ARG A 341 17.95 11.04 17.34
C ARG A 341 18.49 11.70 18.60
N MET A 342 18.54 10.94 19.67
CA MET A 342 19.22 11.33 20.88
C MET A 342 20.69 10.91 20.78
N LYS A 343 21.58 11.78 21.24
CA LYS A 343 23.03 11.55 21.19
C LYS A 343 23.45 10.38 22.06
#